data_AF-A0A2X4WMG1-F1
#
_entry.id   AF-A0A2X4WMG1-F1
#
_cell.length_a   1.000
_cell.length_b   1.000
_cell.length_c   1.000
_cell.angle_alpha   90.00
_cell.angle_beta   90.00
_cell.angle_gamma   90.00
#
_symmetry.space_group_name_H-M   'P 1'
#
loop_
_entity.id
_entity.type
_entity.pdbx_description
1 polymer ?
#
loop_
_entity_poly.entity_id
_entity_poly.type
_entity_poly.pdbx_seq_one_letter_code
_entity_poly.pdbx_strand_id
1 'polypeptide(L)'
;MSEKTEQPTEKKLRDGRKEGQVVKSIEITSLFQLIALFLYFHFLTEKVILRIIELINFTLQLINKPFSYALTQLSYSLVDSLSSVILFLGQG
;
A
#
# COMPACT_ATOMS: atom_id res chain seq x y z
N MET A 1 22.18 -3.64 31.60
CA MET A 1 21.92 -5.10 31.49
C MET A 1 22.90 -5.66 30.48
N SER A 2 23.86 -6.49 30.90
CA SER A 2 24.85 -7.09 30.00
C SER A 2 24.15 -8.23 29.25
N GLU A 3 23.86 -8.01 27.97
CA GLU A 3 23.29 -9.04 27.11
C GLU A 3 24.36 -10.14 26.94
N LYS A 4 24.12 -11.30 27.55
CA LYS A 4 25.04 -12.44 27.46
C LYS A 4 24.94 -13.04 26.06
N THR A 5 26.02 -12.93 25.29
CA THR A 5 26.17 -13.40 23.90
C THR A 5 26.40 -14.91 23.77
N GLU A 6 26.29 -15.66 24.88
CA GLU A 6 26.43 -17.11 24.89
C GLU A 6 25.17 -17.78 24.32
N GLN A 7 25.36 -18.86 23.57
CA GLN A 7 24.23 -19.64 23.06
C GLN A 7 23.34 -20.12 24.22
N PRO A 8 22.01 -20.05 24.06
CA PRO A 8 21.09 -20.39 25.13
C PRO A 8 21.25 -21.86 25.53
N THR A 9 21.55 -22.11 26.80
CA THR A 9 21.64 -23.45 27.39
C THR A 9 20.29 -24.17 27.26
N GLU A 10 20.29 -25.51 27.19
CA GLU A 10 19.06 -26.32 27.10
C GLU A 10 17.99 -25.96 28.15
N LYS A 11 18.41 -25.60 29.37
CA LYS A 11 17.51 -25.13 30.42
C LYS A 11 16.74 -23.87 30.00
N LYS A 12 17.42 -22.88 29.41
CA LYS A 12 16.79 -21.64 28.92
C LYS A 12 15.83 -21.90 27.76
N LEU A 13 16.19 -22.78 26.82
CA LEU A 13 15.29 -23.17 25.73
C LEU A 13 14.02 -23.85 26.25
N ARG A 14 14.17 -24.73 27.25
CA ARG A 14 13.04 -25.44 27.87
C ARG A 14 12.13 -24.50 28.63
N ASP A 15 12.69 -23.53 29.35
CA ASP A 15 11.92 -22.55 30.09
C ASP A 15 11.22 -21.54 29.14
N GLY A 16 11.89 -21.08 28.07
CA GLY A 16 11.24 -20.26 27.03
C GLY A 16 10.06 -20.96 26.33
N ARG A 17 10.17 -22.28 26.09
CA ARG A 17 9.03 -23.07 25.56
C ARG A 17 7.86 -23.12 26.55
N LYS A 18 8.11 -23.25 27.85
CA LYS A 18 7.05 -23.23 28.89
C LYS A 18 6.39 -21.85 28.99
N GLU A 19 7.15 -20.78 28.78
CA GLU A 19 6.65 -19.40 28.70
C GLU A 19 5.89 -19.12 27.39
N GLY A 20 5.86 -20.08 26.45
CA GLY A 20 5.17 -19.94 25.18
C GLY A 20 5.93 -19.12 24.14
N GLN A 21 7.23 -18.88 24.34
CA GLN A 21 8.17 -18.39 23.31
C GLN A 21 8.47 -19.51 22.30
N VAL A 22 7.43 -19.97 21.63
CA VAL A 22 7.50 -20.87 20.49
C VAL A 22 6.86 -20.13 19.34
N VAL A 23 7.43 -20.27 18.14
CA VAL A 23 6.82 -19.69 16.94
C VAL A 23 5.43 -20.29 16.80
N LYS A 24 4.41 -19.42 16.84
CA LYS A 24 3.02 -19.84 16.69
C LYS A 24 2.61 -19.68 15.23
N SER A 25 1.78 -20.57 14.70
CA SER A 25 1.30 -20.49 13.32
C SER A 25 0.66 -19.14 12.98
N ILE A 26 0.04 -18.48 13.98
CA ILE A 26 -0.53 -17.14 13.84
C ILE A 26 0.51 -16.07 13.52
N GLU A 27 1.73 -16.20 14.04
CA GLU A 27 2.82 -15.23 13.79
C GLU A 27 3.28 -15.33 12.34
N ILE A 28 3.27 -16.53 11.76
CA ILE A 28 3.62 -16.76 10.36
C ILE A 28 2.55 -16.15 9.43
N THR A 29 1.27 -16.41 9.69
CA THR A 29 0.20 -15.78 8.89
C THR A 29 0.18 -14.27 9.03
N SER A 30 0.40 -13.73 10.24
CA SER A 30 0.53 -12.28 10.44
C SER A 30 1.71 -11.68 9.69
N LEU A 31 2.85 -12.37 9.62
CA LEU A 31 3.99 -11.94 8.81
C LEU A 31 3.63 -11.88 7.31
N PHE A 32 2.97 -12.92 6.79
CA PHE A 32 2.51 -12.92 5.40
C PHE A 32 1.50 -11.82 5.10
N GLN A 33 0.58 -11.54 6.03
CA GLN A 33 -0.36 -10.42 5.90
C GLN A 33 0.37 -9.08 5.86
N LEU A 34 1.39 -8.89 6.71
CA LEU A 34 2.19 -7.66 6.73
C LEU A 34 2.96 -7.49 5.42
N ILE A 35 3.54 -8.56 4.89
CA ILE A 35 4.23 -8.55 3.59
C ILE A 35 3.25 -8.24 2.47
N ALA A 36 2.08 -8.88 2.44
CA ALA A 36 1.05 -8.62 1.43
C ALA A 36 0.59 -7.16 1.46
N LEU A 37 0.36 -6.61 2.66
CA LEU A 37 -0.02 -5.21 2.83
C LEU A 37 1.09 -4.25 2.39
N PHE A 38 2.34 -4.56 2.74
CA PHE A 38 3.49 -3.76 2.30
C PHE A 38 3.60 -3.74 0.78
N LEU A 39 3.53 -4.90 0.13
CA LEU A 39 3.59 -5.00 -1.32
C LEU A 39 2.43 -4.26 -1.98
N TYR A 40 1.21 -4.41 -1.44
CA TYR A 40 0.05 -3.68 -1.93
C TYR A 40 0.29 -2.17 -1.95
N PHE A 41 0.74 -1.59 -0.83
CA PHE A 41 1.06 -0.16 -0.79
C PHE A 41 2.23 0.19 -1.68
N HIS A 42 3.30 -0.60 -1.70
CA HIS A 42 4.48 -0.34 -2.51
C HIS A 42 4.13 -0.15 -4.00
N PHE A 43 3.31 -1.05 -4.56
CA PHE A 43 2.89 -0.94 -5.96
C PHE A 43 1.78 0.10 -6.20
N LEU A 44 0.99 0.42 -5.18
CA LEU A 44 -0.10 1.42 -5.29
C LEU A 44 0.43 2.86 -5.21
N THR A 45 1.42 3.12 -4.35
CA THR A 45 1.91 4.47 -4.02
C THR A 45 2.42 5.22 -5.24
N GLU A 46 3.18 4.58 -6.13
CA GLU A 46 3.69 5.23 -7.34
C GLU A 46 2.55 5.74 -8.23
N LYS A 47 1.56 4.90 -8.48
CA LYS A 47 0.37 5.24 -9.29
C LYS A 47 -0.43 6.38 -8.65
N VAL A 48 -0.61 6.34 -7.33
CA VAL A 48 -1.35 7.38 -6.60
C VAL A 48 -0.62 8.72 -6.65
N ILE A 49 0.69 8.75 -6.44
CA ILE A 49 1.48 9.99 -6.50
C ILE A 49 1.42 10.61 -7.90
N LEU A 50 1.64 9.81 -8.94
CA LEU A 50 1.56 10.29 -10.33
C LEU A 50 0.17 10.85 -10.65
N ARG A 51 -0.89 10.17 -10.18
CA ARG A 51 -2.26 10.64 -10.38
C ARG A 51 -2.56 11.96 -9.67
N ILE A 52 -2.04 12.17 -8.47
CA ILE A 52 -2.20 13.43 -7.73
C ILE A 52 -1.50 14.57 -8.49
N ILE A 53 -0.27 14.35 -8.97
CA ILE A 53 0.47 15.34 -9.75
C ILE A 53 -0.29 15.71 -11.03
N GLU A 54 -0.84 14.72 -11.72
CA GLU A 54 -1.66 14.92 -12.93
C GLU A 54 -2.90 15.77 -12.64
N LEU A 55 -3.62 15.50 -11.55
CA LEU A 55 -4.79 16.27 -11.13
C LEU A 55 -4.45 17.74 -10.83
N ILE A 56 -3.35 17.98 -10.13
CA ILE A 56 -2.87 19.34 -9.84
C ILE A 56 -2.57 20.08 -11.14
N ASN A 57 -1.80 19.47 -12.05
CA ASN A 57 -1.47 20.06 -13.34
C ASN A 57 -2.72 20.33 -14.20
N PHE A 58 -3.68 19.41 -14.19
CA PHE A 58 -4.95 19.58 -14.90
C PHE A 58 -5.71 20.81 -14.38
N THR A 59 -5.87 20.96 -13.06
CA THR A 59 -6.54 22.14 -12.49
C THR A 59 -5.81 23.45 -12.82
N LEU A 60 -4.47 23.46 -12.77
CA LEU A 60 -3.68 24.65 -13.11
C LEU A 60 -3.87 25.08 -14.57
N GLN A 61 -4.00 24.14 -15.51
CA GLN A 61 -4.26 24.45 -16.92
C GLN A 61 -5.66 25.04 -17.19
N LEU A 62 -6.60 24.80 -16.28
CA LEU A 62 -7.98 25.25 -16.39
C LEU A 62 -8.21 26.66 -15.80
N ILE A 63 -7.30 27.17 -14.95
CA ILE A 63 -7.53 28.39 -14.15
C ILE A 63 -7.78 29.66 -14.97
N ASN A 64 -7.22 29.75 -16.18
CA ASN A 64 -7.34 30.89 -17.10
C ASN A 64 -8.15 30.55 -18.36
N LYS A 65 -8.96 29.48 -18.33
CA LYS A 65 -9.79 29.06 -19.46
C LYS A 65 -11.25 29.47 -19.23
N PRO A 66 -12.03 29.71 -20.31
CA PRO A 66 -13.47 29.90 -20.19
C PRO A 66 -14.12 28.72 -19.47
N PHE A 67 -15.10 29.01 -18.60
CA PHE A 67 -15.79 27.99 -17.80
C PHE A 67 -16.36 26.84 -18.66
N SER A 68 -16.91 27.14 -19.84
CA SER A 68 -17.40 26.13 -20.78
C SER A 68 -16.29 25.15 -21.23
N TYR A 69 -15.09 25.65 -21.50
CA TYR A 69 -13.95 24.82 -21.88
C TYR A 69 -13.52 23.93 -20.70
N ALA A 70 -13.43 24.50 -19.50
CA ALA A 70 -13.12 23.76 -18.28
C ALA A 70 -14.14 22.64 -17.99
N LEU A 71 -15.44 22.92 -18.17
CA LEU A 71 -16.52 21.97 -17.96
C LEU A 71 -16.45 20.78 -18.95
N THR A 72 -16.20 21.05 -20.23
CA THR A 72 -16.03 20.01 -21.24
C THR A 72 -14.81 19.13 -20.93
N GLN A 73 -13.68 19.73 -20.55
CA GLN A 73 -12.47 18.96 -20.21
C GLN A 73 -12.68 18.10 -18.96
N LEU A 74 -13.31 18.65 -17.91
CA LEU A 74 -13.66 17.88 -16.72
C LEU A 74 -14.57 16.70 -17.05
N SER A 75 -15.57 16.90 -17.92
CA SER A 75 -16.49 15.82 -18.32
C SER A 75 -15.76 14.70 -19.06
N TYR A 76 -14.79 15.04 -19.92
CA TYR A 76 -13.99 14.05 -20.63
C TYR A 76 -13.08 13.28 -19.67
N SER A 77 -12.36 13.99 -18.79
CA SER A 77 -11.49 13.38 -17.78
C SER A 77 -12.25 12.46 -16.82
N LEU A 78 -13.50 12.79 -16.46
CA LEU A 78 -14.33 11.91 -15.62
C LEU A 78 -14.70 10.61 -16.35
N VAL A 79 -15.13 10.70 -17.61
CA VAL A 79 -15.50 9.52 -18.40
C VAL A 79 -14.28 8.61 -18.62
N ASP A 80 -13.13 9.21 -18.96
CA ASP A 80 -11.88 8.48 -19.13
C ASP A 80 -11.43 7.79 -17.83
N SER A 81 -11.52 8.50 -16.70
CA SER A 81 -11.23 7.93 -15.38
C SER A 81 -12.12 6.73 -15.06
N LEU A 82 -13.43 6.85 -15.30
CA LEU A 82 -14.39 5.75 -15.08
C LEU A 82 -14.09 4.56 -16.01
N SER A 83 -13.78 4.83 -17.28
CA SER A 83 -13.40 3.78 -18.24
C SER A 83 -12.14 3.04 -17.81
N SER A 84 -11.13 3.77 -17.34
CA SER A 84 -9.87 3.17 -16.84
C SER A 84 -10.09 2.25 -15.64
N VAL A 85 -10.99 2.62 -14.70
CA VAL A 85 -11.34 1.78 -13.54
C VAL A 85 -12.08 0.52 -13.99
N ILE A 86 -13.03 0.64 -14.92
CA ILE A 86 -13.75 -0.51 -15.46
C ILE A 86 -12.79 -1.47 -16.17
N LEU A 87 -11.85 -0.96 -16.97
CA LEU A 87 -10.85 -1.79 -17.65
C LEU A 87 -9.88 -2.46 -16.66
N PHE A 88 -9.48 -1.75 -15.61
CA PHE A 88 -8.63 -2.33 -14.56
C PHE A 88 -9.35 -3.46 -13.80
N LEU A 89 -10.63 -3.27 -13.45
CA LEU A 89 -11.44 -4.29 -12.78
C LEU A 89 -11.83 -5.46 -13.70
N GLY A 90 -11.97 -5.21 -15.00
CA GLY A 90 -12.29 -6.24 -15.99
C GLY A 90 -11.12 -7.12 -16.43
N GLN A 91 -9.88 -6.78 -16.02
CA GLN A 91 -8.67 -7.58 -16.28
C GLN A 91 -8.28 -8.48 -15.08
N GLY A 92 -9.01 -8.41 -13.96
CA GLY A 92 -8.77 -9.18 -12.74
C GLY A 92 -9.49 -10.52 -12.68
#